data_AF-A0A251SYA5-F1
#
_entry.id   AF-A0A251SYA5-F1
#
_cell.length_a   1.000
_cell.length_b   1.000
_cell.length_c   1.000
_cell.angle_alpha   90.00
_cell.angle_beta   90.00
_cell.angle_gamma   90.00
#
_symmetry.space_group_name_H-M   'P 1'
#
loop_
_entity.id
_entity.type
_entity.pdbx_description
1 polymer ?
#
loop_
_entity_poly.entity_id
_entity_poly.type
_entity_poly.pdbx_seq_one_letter_code
_entity_poly.pdbx_strand_id
1 'polypeptide(L)'
;MITLDDPSVLSVIQHAKNRALREEIYCAYVTRASSGELDNTPVIEQMLKLRLEKAKLLGYNNYAELSMATKMATVSKAQELLEKLRSASWNAAVQDMEDLKLFSKSQGAPEADELTHWDIVYWSERLYESKYEINEVFSPHPWF
;
A
#
# COMPACT_ATOMS: atom_id res chain seq x y z
N MET A 1 -3.73 15.43 -18.59
CA MET A 1 -4.23 14.05 -18.74
C MET A 1 -3.79 13.29 -17.49
N ILE A 2 -4.71 12.63 -16.79
CA ILE A 2 -4.37 11.81 -15.61
C ILE A 2 -4.26 10.35 -16.08
N THR A 3 -3.18 9.68 -15.68
CA THR A 3 -2.86 8.28 -16.01
C THR A 3 -2.62 7.46 -14.72
N LEU A 4 -2.52 6.13 -14.86
CA LEU A 4 -2.36 5.20 -13.73
C LEU A 4 -0.91 4.72 -13.50
N ASP A 5 0.07 5.39 -14.10
CA ASP A 5 1.48 5.25 -13.74
C ASP A 5 1.77 5.98 -12.41
N ASP A 6 2.77 5.48 -11.68
CA ASP A 6 3.00 5.86 -10.29
C ASP A 6 3.18 7.38 -10.08
N PRO A 7 3.96 8.13 -10.89
CA PRO A 7 4.09 9.58 -10.72
C PRO A 7 2.75 10.33 -10.83
N SER A 8 1.91 9.95 -11.79
CA SER A 8 0.59 10.59 -11.99
C SER A 8 -0.36 10.28 -10.82
N VAL A 9 -0.44 9.00 -10.42
CA VAL A 9 -1.34 8.57 -9.33
C VAL A 9 -0.92 9.19 -8.00
N LEU A 10 0.37 9.12 -7.68
CA LEU A 10 0.92 9.62 -6.42
C LEU A 10 0.63 11.12 -6.24
N SER A 11 0.84 11.91 -7.30
CA SER A 11 0.53 13.34 -7.30
C SER A 11 -0.96 13.62 -7.00
N VAL A 12 -1.87 12.83 -7.58
CA VAL A 12 -3.31 13.00 -7.32
C VAL A 12 -3.65 12.63 -5.87
N ILE A 13 -3.22 11.46 -5.39
CA ILE A 13 -3.61 10.98 -4.04
C ILE A 13 -2.96 11.81 -2.92
N GLN A 14 -1.80 12.43 -3.14
CA GLN A 14 -1.15 13.33 -2.17
C GLN A 14 -1.75 14.74 -2.15
N HIS A 15 -2.15 15.29 -3.30
CA HIS A 15 -2.41 16.74 -3.42
C HIS A 15 -3.82 17.12 -3.89
N ALA A 16 -4.59 16.20 -4.47
CA ALA A 16 -5.93 16.54 -4.95
C ALA A 16 -6.88 16.82 -3.78
N LYS A 17 -7.28 18.09 -3.63
CA LYS A 17 -8.30 18.52 -2.66
C LYS A 17 -9.68 17.93 -2.95
N ASN A 18 -9.96 17.58 -4.20
CA ASN A 18 -11.20 16.91 -4.59
C ASN A 18 -11.16 15.44 -4.12
N ARG A 19 -11.89 15.13 -3.04
CA ARG A 19 -11.96 13.78 -2.47
C ARG A 19 -12.52 12.74 -3.44
N ALA A 20 -13.52 13.09 -4.24
CA ALA A 20 -14.10 12.17 -5.23
C ALA A 20 -13.09 11.80 -6.31
N LEU A 21 -12.22 12.75 -6.71
CA LEU A 21 -11.12 12.45 -7.64
C LEU A 21 -10.09 11.50 -7.01
N ARG A 22 -9.77 11.67 -5.72
CA ARG A 22 -8.88 10.74 -5.00
C ARG A 22 -9.48 9.33 -4.97
N GLU A 23 -10.76 9.22 -4.66
CA GLU A 23 -11.50 7.95 -4.65
C GLU A 23 -11.49 7.28 -6.03
N GLU A 24 -11.84 8.02 -7.09
CA GLU A 24 -11.87 7.51 -8.46
C GLU A 24 -10.50 6.96 -8.89
N ILE A 25 -9.43 7.73 -8.68
CA ILE A 25 -8.08 7.33 -9.05
C ILE A 25 -7.57 6.17 -8.18
N TYR A 26 -7.84 6.21 -6.86
CA TYR A 26 -7.47 5.11 -5.97
C TYR A 26 -8.15 3.80 -6.40
N CYS A 27 -9.47 3.82 -6.60
CA CYS A 27 -10.25 2.65 -7.01
C CYS A 27 -9.79 2.13 -8.37
N ALA A 28 -9.57 3.01 -9.36
CA ALA A 28 -9.05 2.63 -10.67
C ALA A 28 -7.66 1.98 -10.55
N TYR A 29 -6.80 2.49 -9.68
CA TYR A 29 -5.44 1.97 -9.47
C TYR A 29 -5.42 0.59 -8.80
N VAL A 30 -6.23 0.38 -7.76
CA VAL A 30 -6.25 -0.90 -7.00
C VAL A 30 -7.03 -2.02 -7.69
N THR A 31 -7.87 -1.69 -8.68
CA THR A 31 -8.63 -2.67 -9.48
C THR A 31 -8.03 -2.93 -10.87
N ARG A 32 -6.79 -2.50 -11.10
CA ARG A 32 -6.09 -2.79 -12.37
C ARG A 32 -5.99 -4.30 -12.58
N ALA A 33 -6.27 -4.72 -13.81
CA ALA A 33 -6.18 -6.11 -14.23
C ALA A 33 -6.98 -7.09 -13.36
N SER A 34 -8.19 -6.68 -12.92
CA SER A 34 -9.07 -7.50 -12.09
C SER A 34 -10.44 -7.79 -12.71
N SER A 35 -10.64 -7.49 -14.00
CA SER A 35 -11.90 -7.76 -14.72
C SER A 35 -11.72 -7.75 -16.24
N GLY A 36 -12.69 -8.32 -16.96
CA GLY A 36 -12.71 -8.36 -18.42
C GLY A 36 -11.57 -9.17 -19.02
N GLU A 37 -11.09 -8.77 -20.20
CA GLU A 37 -10.01 -9.47 -20.92
C GLU A 37 -8.64 -9.38 -20.23
N LEU A 38 -8.48 -8.45 -19.27
CA LEU A 38 -7.24 -8.21 -18.54
C LEU A 38 -7.26 -8.79 -17.11
N ASP A 39 -8.25 -9.60 -16.77
CA ASP A 39 -8.37 -10.16 -15.42
C ASP A 39 -7.25 -11.16 -15.08
N ASN A 40 -6.44 -10.83 -14.07
CA ASN A 40 -5.37 -11.68 -13.56
C ASN A 40 -5.84 -12.68 -12.50
N THR A 41 -7.08 -12.61 -12.02
CA THR A 41 -7.62 -13.54 -11.01
C THR A 41 -7.48 -15.01 -11.43
N PRO A 42 -7.97 -15.46 -12.60
CA PRO A 42 -7.81 -16.86 -13.02
C PRO A 42 -6.35 -17.26 -13.27
N VAL A 43 -5.51 -16.31 -13.70
CA VAL A 43 -4.07 -16.54 -13.90
C VAL A 43 -3.38 -16.83 -12.57
N ILE A 44 -3.69 -16.06 -11.53
CA ILE A 44 -3.15 -16.26 -10.17
C ILE A 44 -3.60 -17.61 -9.62
N GLU A 45 -4.87 -17.97 -9.75
CA GLU A 45 -5.40 -19.27 -9.30
C GLU A 45 -4.67 -20.44 -9.96
N GLN A 46 -4.52 -20.40 -11.29
CA GLN A 46 -3.80 -21.43 -12.03
C GLN A 46 -2.32 -21.47 -11.64
N MET A 47 -1.68 -20.32 -11.46
CA MET A 47 -0.29 -20.25 -11.01
C MET A 47 -0.11 -20.86 -9.60
N LEU A 48 -1.02 -20.60 -8.67
CA LEU A 48 -0.98 -21.18 -7.32
C LEU A 48 -1.14 -22.71 -7.36
N LYS A 49 -2.07 -23.22 -8.16
CA LYS A 49 -2.26 -24.66 -8.39
C LYS A 49 -0.98 -25.31 -8.92
N LEU A 50 -0.41 -24.76 -9.99
CA LEU A 50 0.81 -25.28 -10.62
C LEU A 50 2.02 -25.20 -9.67
N ARG A 51 2.14 -24.14 -8.86
CA ARG A 51 3.18 -24.01 -7.84
C ARG A 51 3.07 -25.10 -6.78
N LEU A 52 1.86 -25.42 -6.33
CA LEU A 52 1.65 -26.51 -5.38
C LEU A 52 1.97 -27.88 -5.99
N GLU A 53 1.51 -28.14 -7.21
CA GLU A 53 1.82 -29.38 -7.93
C GLU A 53 3.33 -29.58 -8.09
N LYS A 54 4.05 -28.51 -8.52
CA LYS A 54 5.52 -28.51 -8.62
C LYS A 54 6.19 -28.85 -7.29
N ALA A 55 5.74 -28.25 -6.19
CA ALA A 55 6.31 -28.52 -4.86
C ALA A 55 6.14 -29.98 -4.47
N LYS A 56 4.93 -30.54 -4.66
CA LYS A 56 4.62 -31.94 -4.35
C LYS A 56 5.45 -32.92 -5.18
N LEU A 57 5.62 -32.67 -6.48
CA LEU A 57 6.45 -33.51 -7.36
C LEU A 57 7.92 -33.57 -6.91
N LEU A 58 8.41 -32.50 -6.28
CA LEU A 58 9.77 -32.41 -5.76
C LEU A 58 9.90 -32.85 -4.28
N GLY A 59 8.82 -33.39 -3.69
CA GLY A 59 8.83 -33.91 -2.32
C GLY A 59 8.65 -32.85 -1.22
N TYR A 60 8.21 -31.64 -1.55
CA TYR A 60 7.90 -30.57 -0.57
C TYR A 60 6.39 -30.49 -0.30
N ASN A 61 5.99 -29.99 0.88
CA ASN A 61 4.58 -29.88 1.25
C ASN A 61 3.88 -28.73 0.53
N ASN A 62 4.61 -27.64 0.28
CA ASN A 62 4.08 -26.41 -0.34
C ASN A 62 5.20 -25.65 -1.09
N TYR A 63 4.78 -24.67 -1.89
CA TYR A 63 5.72 -23.90 -2.71
C TYR A 63 6.66 -22.99 -1.89
N ALA A 64 6.26 -22.56 -0.70
CA ALA A 64 7.11 -21.74 0.15
C ALA A 64 8.34 -22.53 0.62
N GLU A 65 8.16 -23.79 1.01
CA GLU A 65 9.27 -24.70 1.35
C GLU A 65 10.22 -24.90 0.15
N LEU A 66 9.67 -25.17 -1.03
CA LEU A 66 10.47 -25.30 -2.26
C LEU A 66 11.25 -24.01 -2.57
N SER A 67 10.62 -22.84 -2.41
CA SER A 67 11.26 -21.53 -2.64
C SER A 67 12.40 -21.24 -1.66
N MET A 68 12.28 -21.73 -0.42
CA MET A 68 13.29 -21.53 0.63
C MET A 68 14.50 -22.45 0.48
N ALA A 69 14.40 -23.55 -0.29
CA ALA A 69 15.50 -24.49 -0.51
C ALA A 69 16.80 -23.85 -1.05
N THR A 70 16.69 -22.68 -1.71
CA THR A 70 17.85 -21.93 -2.24
C THR A 70 18.08 -20.59 -1.52
N LYS A 71 17.42 -20.34 -0.39
CA LYS A 71 17.50 -19.07 0.35
C LYS A 71 18.14 -19.32 1.72
N MET A 72 18.63 -18.24 2.34
CA MET A 72 19.13 -18.30 3.71
C MET A 72 18.02 -18.55 4.74
N ALA A 73 16.79 -18.08 4.47
CA ALA A 73 15.67 -18.21 5.38
C ALA A 73 14.93 -19.54 5.19
N THR A 74 14.31 -20.01 6.27
CA THR A 74 13.23 -21.01 6.23
C THR A 74 11.88 -20.30 6.29
N VAL A 75 10.79 -21.03 6.02
CA VAL A 75 9.41 -20.50 6.17
C VAL A 75 9.18 -19.99 7.59
N SER A 76 9.57 -20.77 8.61
CA SER A 76 9.42 -20.40 10.02
C SER A 76 10.24 -19.16 10.40
N LYS A 77 11.50 -19.06 9.93
CA LYS A 77 12.34 -17.89 10.23
C LYS A 77 11.86 -16.62 9.54
N ALA A 78 11.32 -16.73 8.32
CA ALA A 78 10.65 -15.61 7.66
C ALA A 78 9.42 -15.15 8.44
N GLN A 79 8.56 -16.08 8.87
CA GLN A 79 7.37 -15.77 9.67
C GLN A 79 7.73 -15.16 11.04
N GLU A 80 8.75 -15.68 11.73
CA GLU A 80 9.25 -15.15 13.00
C GLU A 80 9.71 -13.69 12.85
N LEU A 81 10.48 -13.40 11.80
CA LEU A 81 10.93 -12.03 11.53
C LEU A 81 9.76 -11.09 11.23
N LEU A 82 8.82 -11.51 10.37
CA LEU A 82 7.63 -10.72 10.03
C LEU A 82 6.77 -10.43 11.27
N GLU A 83 6.56 -11.42 12.13
CA GLU A 83 5.78 -11.24 13.36
C GLU A 83 6.48 -10.32 14.36
N LYS A 84 7.81 -10.43 14.48
CA LYS A 84 8.60 -9.51 15.30
C LYS A 84 8.46 -8.06 14.81
N LEU A 85 8.53 -7.84 13.50
CA LEU A 85 8.34 -6.51 12.90
C LEU A 85 6.90 -6.02 13.09
N ARG A 86 5.90 -6.85 12.80
CA ARG A 86 4.48 -6.53 13.00
C ARG A 86 4.20 -6.10 14.44
N SER A 87 4.68 -6.87 15.42
CA SER A 87 4.51 -6.57 16.84
C SER A 87 5.19 -5.26 17.24
N ALA A 88 6.40 -4.98 16.75
CA ALA A 88 7.12 -3.74 17.04
C ALA A 88 6.47 -2.50 16.38
N SER A 89 5.88 -2.66 15.19
CA SER A 89 5.28 -1.57 14.41
C SER A 89 3.82 -1.27 14.75
N TRP A 90 3.12 -2.19 15.41
CA TRP A 90 1.67 -2.10 15.63
C TRP A 90 1.24 -0.81 16.35
N ASN A 91 1.84 -0.53 17.51
CA ASN A 91 1.43 0.63 18.32
C ASN A 91 1.72 1.95 17.60
N ALA A 92 2.82 2.03 16.84
CA ALA A 92 3.16 3.20 16.05
C ALA A 92 2.13 3.42 14.93
N ALA A 93 1.78 2.37 14.17
CA ALA A 93 0.79 2.47 13.10
C ALA A 93 -0.61 2.86 13.60
N VAL A 94 -1.01 2.40 14.79
CA VAL A 94 -2.26 2.84 15.43
C VAL A 94 -2.19 4.33 15.80
N GLN A 95 -1.07 4.77 16.39
CA GLN A 95 -0.88 6.18 16.70
C GLN A 95 -0.87 7.06 15.45
N ASP A 96 -0.24 6.61 14.36
CA ASP A 96 -0.23 7.35 13.08
C ASP A 96 -1.67 7.58 12.58
N MET A 97 -2.54 6.56 12.66
CA MET A 97 -3.94 6.70 12.26
C MET A 97 -4.71 7.70 13.14
N GLU A 98 -4.48 7.67 14.46
CA GLU A 98 -5.07 8.64 15.39
C GLU A 98 -4.56 10.06 15.14
N ASP A 99 -3.27 10.22 14.85
CA ASP A 99 -2.67 11.51 14.51
C ASP A 99 -3.31 12.10 13.24
N LEU A 100 -3.54 11.28 12.21
CA LEU A 100 -4.25 11.70 10.99
C LEU A 100 -5.70 12.10 11.28
N LYS A 101 -6.40 11.35 12.11
CA LYS A 101 -7.78 11.64 12.53
C LYS A 101 -7.86 12.96 13.30
N LEU A 102 -6.99 13.16 14.28
CA LEU A 102 -6.92 14.39 15.06
C LEU A 102 -6.55 15.59 14.19
N PHE A 103 -5.56 15.43 13.31
CA PHE A 103 -5.11 16.49 12.43
C PHE A 103 -6.20 16.90 11.42
N SER A 104 -6.78 15.94 10.69
CA SER A 104 -7.88 16.22 9.75
C SER A 104 -9.09 16.87 10.43
N LYS A 105 -9.42 16.44 11.66
CA LYS A 105 -10.47 17.06 12.48
C LYS A 105 -10.14 18.51 12.86
N SER A 106 -8.88 18.80 13.22
CA SER A 106 -8.43 20.16 13.52
C SER A 106 -8.56 21.11 12.32
N GLN A 107 -8.48 20.57 11.10
CA GLN A 107 -8.67 21.30 9.84
C GLN A 107 -10.14 21.42 9.43
N GLY A 108 -11.09 20.90 10.23
CA GLY A 108 -12.52 20.95 9.94
C GLY A 108 -12.95 20.04 8.79
N ALA A 109 -12.18 18.98 8.49
CA ALA A 109 -12.49 18.08 7.39
C ALA A 109 -13.74 17.24 7.69
N PRO A 110 -14.73 17.19 6.76
CA PRO A 110 -15.94 16.41 6.96
C PRO A 110 -15.68 14.90 7.02
N GLU A 111 -14.62 14.40 6.37
CA GLU A 111 -14.23 12.99 6.41
C GLU A 111 -13.42 12.57 7.65
N ALA A 112 -13.10 13.50 8.56
CA ALA A 112 -12.18 13.23 9.67
C ALA A 112 -12.65 12.11 10.62
N ASP A 113 -13.96 11.96 10.83
CA ASP A 113 -14.47 10.92 11.73
C ASP A 113 -14.42 9.51 11.08
N GLU A 114 -14.34 9.43 9.74
CA GLU A 114 -14.36 8.20 8.93
C GLU A 114 -13.34 8.27 7.76
N LEU A 115 -12.06 8.35 8.09
CA LEU A 115 -10.99 8.32 7.09
C LEU A 115 -10.98 6.98 6.33
N THR A 116 -10.89 7.06 5.01
CA THR A 116 -10.80 5.91 4.11
C THR A 116 -9.42 5.79 3.46
N HIS A 117 -9.17 4.72 2.70
CA HIS A 117 -7.86 4.50 2.08
C HIS A 117 -7.39 5.61 1.14
N TRP A 118 -8.31 6.28 0.43
CA TRP A 118 -7.97 7.41 -0.45
C TRP A 118 -7.83 8.75 0.29
N ASP A 119 -8.02 8.77 1.61
CA ASP A 119 -7.80 9.94 2.46
C ASP A 119 -6.44 9.87 3.19
N ILE A 120 -5.93 8.66 3.47
CA ILE A 120 -4.72 8.44 4.27
C ILE A 120 -3.52 9.20 3.69
N VAL A 121 -3.19 8.99 2.40
CA VAL A 121 -1.99 9.60 1.79
C VAL A 121 -2.11 11.13 1.73
N TYR A 122 -3.29 11.65 1.41
CA TYR A 122 -3.56 13.08 1.39
C TYR A 122 -3.34 13.73 2.76
N TRP A 123 -3.93 13.15 3.81
CA TRP A 123 -3.81 13.70 5.17
C TRP A 123 -2.43 13.49 5.78
N SER A 124 -1.73 12.40 5.45
CA SER A 124 -0.33 12.21 5.81
C SER A 124 0.54 13.32 5.25
N GLU A 125 0.34 13.69 3.99
CA GLU A 125 1.09 14.79 3.38
C GLU A 125 0.77 16.12 4.05
N ARG A 126 -0.51 16.43 4.32
CA ARG A 126 -0.88 17.68 5.00
C ARG A 126 -0.31 17.74 6.43
N LEU A 127 -0.31 16.62 7.16
CA LEU A 127 0.27 16.53 8.50
C LEU A 127 1.79 16.70 8.43
N TYR A 128 2.45 16.07 7.45
CA TYR A 128 3.89 16.21 7.24
C TYR A 128 4.28 17.67 6.94
N GLU A 129 3.58 18.32 6.01
CA GLU A 129 3.78 19.74 5.69
C GLU A 129 3.62 20.63 6.93
N SER A 130 2.57 20.39 7.74
CA SER A 130 2.30 21.17 8.94
C SER A 130 3.31 20.91 10.07
N LYS A 131 3.81 19.68 10.20
CA LYS A 131 4.69 19.27 11.31
C LYS A 131 6.14 19.65 11.07
N TYR A 132 6.58 19.67 9.82
CA TYR A 132 7.98 19.88 9.45
C TYR A 132 8.23 21.17 8.66
N GLU A 133 7.18 21.93 8.30
CA GLU A 133 7.27 23.16 7.49
C GLU A 133 7.94 22.94 6.12
N ILE A 134 7.89 21.71 5.60
CA ILE A 134 8.43 21.32 4.29
C ILE A 134 7.25 21.09 3.33
N ASN A 135 7.35 21.60 2.12
CA ASN A 135 6.34 21.38 1.06
C ASN A 135 6.99 20.65 -0.13
N GLU A 136 6.54 19.43 -0.43
CA GLU A 136 7.04 18.66 -1.59
C GLU A 136 6.73 19.36 -2.94
N VAL A 137 5.62 20.09 -3.04
CA VAL A 137 5.18 20.76 -4.29
C VAL A 137 5.95 22.05 -4.56
N PHE A 138 6.52 22.69 -3.53
CA PHE A 138 7.17 24.02 -3.65
C PHE A 138 8.70 23.99 -3.52
N SER A 139 9.32 22.82 -3.42
CA SER A 139 10.77 22.71 -3.42
C SER A 139 11.24 21.78 -4.54
N PRO A 140 11.28 22.26 -5.81
CA PRO A 140 12.32 21.78 -6.71
C PRO A 140 13.63 22.32 -6.14
N HIS A 141 14.15 21.66 -5.10
CA HIS A 141 15.48 21.96 -4.63
C HIS A 141 16.39 21.61 -5.82
N PRO A 142 17.21 22.54 -6.35
CA PRO A 142 17.88 22.41 -7.66
C PRO A 142 18.91 21.27 -7.79
N TRP A 143 18.92 20.33 -6.86
CA TRP A 143 19.90 19.24 -6.77
C TRP A 143 19.30 17.86 -7.07
N PHE A 144 17.98 17.73 -7.31
CA PHE A 144 17.35 16.52 -7.84
C PHE A 144 16.24 16.85 -8.83
#